data_AF-A0A8T4M9J0-F1
#
_entry.id   AF-A0A8T4M9J0-F1
#
_cell.length_a   1.000
_cell.length_b   1.000
_cell.length_c   1.000
_cell.angle_alpha   90.00
_cell.angle_beta   90.00
_cell.angle_gamma   90.00
#
_symmetry.space_group_name_H-M   'P 1'
#
loop_
_entity.id
_entity.type
_entity.pdbx_description
1 polymer ?
#
loop_
_entity_poly.entity_id
_entity_poly.type
_entity_poly.pdbx_seq_one_letter_code
_entity_poly.pdbx_strand_id
1 'polypeptide(L)'
;MSFKEFSKYSYPLIYLLVFISLLSFVSAQSSCNSDLQCGFTGFFGSEFCKNDDVYKNYQSASCDSNLCSVEIEERLVNDCDDGDDSTLDECVQEANLAKCKHSRLECQDSDDCGDITEHFFCQSGDVWHQVNNPECNPNNQCTFNSFEELFEDCQYGCNNAQCISQISCSSDNDCPSPTNSDNFCFNDDVVRENIDYTCIYPGTPASYCQQNTQQELVESCDDECSNGKCVDDNNKKTSRGGIRNFNDLDPLFFEKEEPQTFGVVIPAYESNETTSSVAKTSSNNGLWILFWLLLFLILILLVLLVVYLTRRR
;
A
#
# COMPACT_ATOMS: atom_id res chain seq x y z
N MET A 1 -71.27 40.81 27.77
CA MET A 1 -70.75 39.54 28.31
C MET A 1 -71.54 38.39 27.68
N SER A 2 -70.85 37.53 26.93
CA SER A 2 -71.16 36.12 26.61
C SER A 2 -72.38 35.70 25.76
N PHE A 3 -72.05 35.04 24.63
CA PHE A 3 -72.55 33.75 24.11
C PHE A 3 -74.06 33.48 23.93
N LYS A 4 -74.50 33.24 22.69
CA LYS A 4 -74.83 31.89 22.13
C LYS A 4 -75.48 31.96 20.74
N GLU A 5 -75.17 30.93 19.95
CA GLU A 5 -75.62 30.61 18.58
C GLU A 5 -77.12 30.27 18.42
N PHE A 6 -77.48 30.09 17.14
CA PHE A 6 -78.64 29.47 16.49
C PHE A 6 -79.81 30.41 16.12
N SER A 7 -80.40 30.39 14.92
CA SER A 7 -80.07 29.78 13.62
C SER A 7 -81.23 30.11 12.66
N LYS A 8 -80.89 30.21 11.37
CA LYS A 8 -81.69 29.91 10.16
C LYS A 8 -82.63 30.98 9.58
N TYR A 9 -82.56 31.00 8.24
CA TYR A 9 -83.40 31.66 7.24
C TYR A 9 -83.00 33.08 6.81
N SER A 10 -81.89 33.19 6.05
CA SER A 10 -81.84 33.98 4.80
C SER A 10 -80.42 33.92 4.19
N TYR A 11 -80.03 32.76 3.65
CA TYR A 11 -78.69 32.58 3.05
C TYR A 11 -78.62 31.89 1.66
N PRO A 12 -79.69 31.70 0.86
CA PRO A 12 -79.50 31.19 -0.52
C PRO A 12 -79.32 32.31 -1.56
N LEU A 13 -79.70 33.56 -1.27
CA LEU A 13 -79.67 34.67 -2.25
C LEU A 13 -78.31 35.37 -2.34
N ILE A 14 -77.54 35.41 -1.25
CA ILE A 14 -76.22 36.04 -1.22
C ILE A 14 -75.17 35.16 -1.92
N TYR A 15 -75.25 33.83 -1.75
CA TYR A 15 -74.35 32.91 -2.46
C TYR A 15 -74.62 32.86 -3.97
N LEU A 16 -75.87 33.02 -4.42
CA LEU A 16 -76.19 33.05 -5.85
C LEU A 16 -75.67 34.33 -6.53
N LEU A 17 -75.75 35.48 -5.84
CA LEU A 17 -75.19 36.74 -6.36
C LEU A 17 -73.66 36.75 -6.35
N VAL A 18 -73.02 36.14 -5.35
CA VAL A 18 -71.56 35.97 -5.32
C VAL A 18 -71.08 34.98 -6.39
N PHE A 19 -71.84 33.91 -6.65
CA PHE A 19 -71.55 32.96 -7.74
C PHE A 19 -71.77 33.58 -9.13
N ILE A 20 -72.77 34.44 -9.33
CA ILE A 20 -73.01 35.12 -10.61
C ILE A 20 -71.95 36.22 -10.86
N SER A 21 -71.42 36.87 -9.81
CA SER A 21 -70.24 37.74 -9.94
C SER A 21 -68.92 36.97 -10.14
N LEU A 22 -68.83 35.71 -9.70
CA LEU A 22 -67.66 34.85 -9.95
C LEU A 22 -67.72 34.13 -11.31
N LEU A 23 -68.91 33.98 -11.90
CA LEU A 23 -69.10 33.51 -13.29
C LEU A 23 -68.91 34.61 -14.34
N SER A 24 -68.64 35.86 -13.93
CA SER A 24 -68.25 36.96 -14.83
C SER A 24 -66.73 37.07 -15.03
N PHE A 25 -65.93 36.19 -14.42
CA PHE A 25 -64.47 36.13 -14.58
C PHE A 25 -64.00 34.91 -15.38
N VAL A 26 -64.88 34.34 -16.21
CA VAL A 26 -64.49 33.37 -17.23
C VAL A 26 -64.84 33.98 -18.58
N SER A 27 -63.81 34.12 -19.42
CA SER A 27 -63.76 34.69 -20.77
C SER A 27 -63.75 36.22 -20.92
N ALA A 28 -62.86 36.90 -20.19
CA ALA A 28 -62.15 38.00 -20.85
C ALA A 28 -61.17 37.36 -21.84
N GLN A 29 -61.63 37.05 -23.06
CA GLN A 29 -60.71 37.01 -24.18
C GLN A 29 -60.16 38.44 -24.27
N SER A 30 -58.98 38.65 -23.70
CA SER A 30 -58.40 39.98 -23.55
C SER A 30 -58.12 40.51 -24.95
N SER A 31 -59.07 41.28 -25.47
CA SER A 31 -58.87 42.01 -26.71
C SER A 31 -57.66 42.90 -26.53
N CYS A 32 -56.63 42.70 -27.34
CA CYS A 32 -55.38 43.45 -27.27
C CYS A 32 -55.21 44.33 -28.50
N ASN A 33 -54.60 45.50 -28.32
CA ASN A 33 -54.18 46.41 -29.39
C ASN A 33 -52.65 46.55 -29.46
N SER A 34 -51.93 45.92 -28.53
CA SER A 34 -50.46 45.89 -28.45
C SER A 34 -50.01 44.79 -27.48
N ASP A 35 -48.80 44.26 -27.68
CA ASP A 35 -48.21 43.19 -26.86
C ASP A 35 -48.18 43.49 -25.35
N LEU A 36 -48.03 44.77 -24.98
CA LEU A 36 -47.98 45.21 -23.57
C LEU A 36 -49.27 44.90 -22.78
N GLN A 37 -50.39 44.63 -23.49
CA GLN A 37 -51.67 44.27 -22.88
C GLN A 37 -51.81 42.75 -22.65
N CYS A 38 -50.92 41.94 -23.23
CA CYS A 38 -51.01 40.48 -23.20
C CYS A 38 -50.20 39.82 -22.08
N GLY A 39 -49.33 40.57 -21.41
CA GLY A 39 -48.53 40.08 -20.31
C GLY A 39 -47.13 40.68 -20.30
N PHE A 40 -46.27 40.12 -19.46
CA PHE A 40 -44.85 40.42 -19.51
C PHE A 40 -44.15 39.50 -20.50
N THR A 41 -43.09 40.00 -21.12
CA THR A 41 -42.15 39.20 -21.91
C THR A 41 -40.81 39.22 -21.19
N GLY A 42 -40.25 38.05 -20.89
CA GLY A 42 -39.02 37.94 -20.13
C GLY A 42 -38.87 36.64 -19.34
N PHE A 43 -37.74 36.54 -18.64
CA PHE A 43 -37.47 35.42 -17.74
C PHE A 43 -38.34 35.47 -16.49
N PHE A 44 -38.77 34.30 -16.03
CA PHE A 44 -39.51 34.14 -14.78
C PHE A 44 -39.14 32.83 -14.08
N GLY A 45 -39.45 32.76 -12.78
CA GLY A 45 -39.07 31.61 -11.95
C GLY A 45 -37.58 31.57 -11.60
N SER A 46 -37.19 30.50 -10.91
CA SER A 46 -35.80 30.19 -10.60
C SER A 46 -35.11 29.50 -11.77
N GLU A 47 -33.79 29.61 -11.83
CA GLU A 47 -32.97 28.78 -12.71
C GLU A 47 -33.03 27.31 -12.26
N PHE A 48 -32.87 26.41 -13.21
CA PHE A 48 -32.93 24.97 -12.99
C PHE A 48 -31.93 24.24 -13.89
N CYS A 49 -31.50 23.07 -13.42
CA CYS A 49 -30.59 22.22 -14.17
C CYS A 49 -31.37 21.39 -15.19
N LYS A 50 -30.87 21.32 -16.42
CA LYS A 50 -31.37 20.43 -17.46
C LYS A 50 -30.21 20.08 -18.39
N ASN A 51 -30.01 18.79 -18.64
CA ASN A 51 -28.91 18.27 -19.47
C ASN A 51 -27.54 18.84 -19.04
N ASP A 52 -27.28 18.86 -17.72
CA ASP A 52 -26.06 19.41 -17.11
C ASP A 52 -25.79 20.91 -17.31
N ASP A 53 -26.73 21.64 -17.90
CA ASP A 53 -26.68 23.08 -18.09
C ASP A 53 -27.72 23.84 -17.25
N VAL A 54 -27.55 25.16 -17.14
CA VAL A 54 -28.48 26.05 -16.44
C VAL A 54 -29.52 26.62 -17.41
N TYR A 55 -30.79 26.35 -17.15
CA TYR A 55 -31.93 26.85 -17.91
C TYR A 55 -32.83 27.76 -17.06
N LYS A 56 -33.62 28.58 -17.74
CA LYS A 56 -34.67 29.41 -17.12
C LYS A 56 -35.86 29.56 -18.04
N ASN A 57 -37.05 29.63 -17.45
CA ASN A 57 -38.29 29.82 -18.20
C ASN A 57 -38.36 31.25 -18.73
N TYR A 58 -38.69 31.37 -20.01
CA TYR A 58 -38.91 32.64 -20.69
C TYR A 58 -40.33 32.67 -21.23
N GLN A 59 -41.08 33.71 -20.87
CA GLN A 59 -42.42 33.95 -21.38
C GLN A 59 -42.35 34.98 -22.51
N SER A 60 -43.03 34.71 -23.62
CA SER A 60 -43.29 35.66 -24.69
C SER A 60 -44.78 35.93 -24.77
N ALA A 61 -45.19 37.18 -24.52
CA ALA A 61 -46.57 37.63 -24.68
C ALA A 61 -46.69 38.50 -25.94
N SER A 62 -47.54 38.10 -26.88
CA SER A 62 -47.78 38.82 -28.13
C SER A 62 -49.27 38.98 -28.42
N CYS A 63 -49.61 40.05 -29.12
CA CYS A 63 -50.97 40.31 -29.59
C CYS A 63 -51.07 40.00 -31.08
N ASP A 64 -51.83 38.97 -31.44
CA ASP A 64 -52.16 38.66 -32.84
C ASP A 64 -53.66 38.78 -33.07
N SER A 65 -54.06 39.63 -34.02
CA SER A 65 -55.45 39.75 -34.47
C SER A 65 -56.45 39.99 -33.33
N ASN A 66 -56.09 40.88 -32.40
CA ASN A 66 -56.82 41.20 -31.17
C ASN A 66 -56.95 40.03 -30.17
N LEU A 67 -56.11 39.00 -30.29
CA LEU A 67 -56.03 37.89 -29.36
C LEU A 67 -54.62 37.79 -28.78
N CYS A 68 -54.54 37.71 -27.45
CA CYS A 68 -53.28 37.46 -26.77
C CYS A 68 -52.83 36.00 -26.96
N SER A 69 -51.58 35.84 -27.38
CA SER A 69 -50.84 34.59 -27.37
C SER A 69 -49.72 34.69 -26.33
N VAL A 70 -49.63 33.68 -25.46
CA VAL A 70 -48.57 33.57 -24.47
C VAL A 70 -47.88 32.23 -24.67
N GLU A 71 -46.59 32.28 -24.95
CA GLU A 71 -45.74 31.10 -25.12
C GLU A 71 -44.70 31.05 -24.01
N ILE A 72 -44.46 29.85 -23.50
CA ILE A 72 -43.45 29.58 -22.48
C ILE A 72 -42.47 28.59 -23.08
N GLU A 73 -41.20 28.95 -23.04
CA GLU A 73 -40.10 28.08 -23.45
C GLU A 73 -38.98 28.12 -22.42
N GLU A 74 -38.17 27.08 -22.43
CA GLU A 74 -36.97 26.97 -21.60
C GLU A 74 -35.79 27.48 -22.42
N ARG A 75 -35.08 28.49 -21.92
CA ARG A 75 -33.89 29.02 -22.59
C ARG A 75 -32.65 28.67 -21.78
N LEU A 76 -31.60 28.26 -22.49
CA LEU A 76 -30.26 28.09 -21.94
C LEU A 76 -29.77 29.45 -21.43
N VAL A 77 -29.32 29.49 -20.18
CA VAL A 77 -28.78 30.68 -19.51
C VAL A 77 -27.27 30.54 -19.35
N ASN A 78 -26.80 29.35 -18.96
CA ASN A 78 -25.39 29.05 -18.86
C ASN A 78 -25.13 27.63 -19.35
N ASP A 79 -24.22 27.52 -20.31
CA ASP A 79 -23.58 26.28 -20.70
C ASP A 79 -22.52 25.97 -19.62
N CYS A 80 -22.60 24.78 -19.00
CA CYS A 80 -21.70 24.43 -17.91
C CYS A 80 -20.36 23.86 -18.38
N ASP A 81 -20.23 23.47 -19.65
CA ASP A 81 -18.96 23.05 -20.24
C ASP A 81 -17.98 24.24 -20.27
N ASP A 82 -16.90 24.15 -19.49
CA ASP A 82 -15.87 25.20 -19.42
C ASP A 82 -14.76 25.01 -20.47
N GLY A 83 -14.84 23.96 -21.28
CA GLY A 83 -13.88 23.60 -22.31
C GLY A 83 -12.60 22.95 -21.78
N ASP A 84 -12.54 22.58 -20.50
CA ASP A 84 -11.45 21.81 -19.91
C ASP A 84 -11.86 20.34 -19.78
N ASP A 85 -11.35 19.48 -20.67
CA ASP A 85 -11.59 18.04 -20.63
C ASP A 85 -11.15 17.40 -19.29
N SER A 86 -10.34 18.07 -18.47
CA SER A 86 -9.86 17.58 -17.17
C SER A 86 -10.81 17.88 -16.00
N THR A 87 -11.98 18.46 -16.28
CA THR A 87 -13.07 18.66 -15.33
C THR A 87 -14.30 17.86 -15.70
N LEU A 88 -15.01 17.39 -14.68
CA LEU A 88 -16.39 16.96 -14.77
C LEU A 88 -17.28 18.17 -14.52
N ASP A 89 -18.01 18.58 -15.55
CA ASP A 89 -18.95 19.69 -15.49
C ASP A 89 -20.36 19.19 -15.22
N GLU A 90 -20.93 19.68 -14.13
CA GLU A 90 -22.27 19.32 -13.70
C GLU A 90 -23.04 20.57 -13.28
N CYS A 91 -24.28 20.70 -13.75
CA CYS A 91 -25.21 21.64 -13.14
C CYS A 91 -25.72 21.07 -11.81
N VAL A 92 -25.45 21.77 -10.72
CA VAL A 92 -25.91 21.41 -9.39
C VAL A 92 -27.06 22.31 -8.95
N GLN A 93 -28.15 21.69 -8.50
CA GLN A 93 -29.34 22.37 -7.98
C GLN A 93 -29.29 22.42 -6.45
N GLU A 94 -28.99 23.59 -5.87
CA GLU A 94 -28.99 23.81 -4.42
C GLU A 94 -30.16 24.72 -4.03
N ALA A 95 -31.20 24.14 -3.45
CA ALA A 95 -32.46 24.81 -3.14
C ALA A 95 -33.12 25.47 -4.37
N ASN A 96 -33.02 26.80 -4.50
CA ASN A 96 -33.60 27.58 -5.60
C ASN A 96 -32.52 28.21 -6.51
N LEU A 97 -31.30 27.69 -6.46
CA LEU A 97 -30.18 28.14 -7.28
C LEU A 97 -29.65 26.96 -8.09
N ALA A 98 -29.62 27.11 -9.42
CA ALA A 98 -28.86 26.25 -10.30
C ALA A 98 -27.52 26.93 -10.61
N LYS A 99 -26.43 26.18 -10.52
CA LYS A 99 -25.07 26.70 -10.78
C LYS A 99 -24.22 25.60 -11.41
N CYS A 100 -23.24 25.98 -12.21
CA CYS A 100 -22.25 25.06 -12.75
C CYS A 100 -21.20 24.72 -11.70
N LYS A 101 -20.80 23.45 -11.69
CA LYS A 101 -19.75 22.94 -10.84
C LYS A 101 -18.79 22.10 -11.69
N HIS A 102 -17.59 22.63 -11.85
CA HIS A 102 -16.45 22.00 -12.52
C HIS A 102 -15.62 21.28 -11.45
N SER A 103 -15.58 19.95 -11.50
CA SER A 103 -14.85 19.12 -10.54
C SER A 103 -13.68 18.46 -11.26
N ARG A 104 -12.45 18.73 -10.84
CA ARG A 104 -11.27 18.13 -11.46
C ARG A 104 -11.33 16.59 -11.42
N LEU A 105 -11.10 15.96 -12.55
CA LEU A 105 -10.97 14.52 -12.69
C LEU A 105 -9.67 14.03 -12.02
N GLU A 106 -9.66 12.81 -11.49
CA GLU A 106 -8.43 12.21 -11.01
C GLU A 106 -7.57 11.73 -12.17
N CYS A 107 -8.20 11.17 -13.21
CA CYS A 107 -7.56 10.71 -14.44
C CYS A 107 -8.51 10.79 -15.66
N GLN A 108 -7.96 11.01 -16.84
CA GLN A 108 -8.62 10.80 -18.14
C GLN A 108 -8.17 9.49 -18.77
N ASP A 109 -6.90 9.14 -18.60
CA ASP A 109 -6.33 7.89 -19.03
C ASP A 109 -5.41 7.28 -17.95
N SER A 110 -4.92 6.07 -18.19
CA SER A 110 -4.11 5.36 -17.20
C SER A 110 -2.73 6.00 -16.97
N ASP A 111 -2.22 6.84 -17.87
CA ASP A 111 -0.92 7.49 -17.71
C ASP A 111 -1.00 8.64 -16.68
N ASP A 112 -2.20 9.18 -16.42
CA ASP A 112 -2.46 10.15 -15.35
C ASP A 112 -2.31 9.54 -13.94
N CYS A 113 -2.44 8.21 -13.82
CA CYS A 113 -2.46 7.50 -12.54
C CYS A 113 -1.07 7.12 -12.00
N GLY A 114 -0.01 7.56 -12.69
CA GLY A 114 1.39 7.34 -12.32
C GLY A 114 2.02 6.17 -13.06
N ASP A 115 3.21 5.78 -12.60
CA ASP A 115 4.02 4.74 -13.24
C ASP A 115 3.70 3.34 -12.70
N ILE A 116 4.03 2.32 -13.50
CA ILE A 116 4.04 0.92 -13.07
C ILE A 116 5.01 0.78 -11.88
N THR A 117 4.56 0.13 -10.81
CA THR A 117 5.41 -0.19 -9.66
C THR A 117 5.66 -1.68 -9.58
N GLU A 118 6.91 -2.05 -9.32
CA GLU A 118 7.34 -3.44 -9.17
C GLU A 118 7.86 -3.66 -7.74
N HIS A 119 7.50 -4.80 -7.14
CA HIS A 119 7.92 -5.17 -5.80
C HIS A 119 8.29 -6.66 -5.74
N PHE A 120 9.46 -6.96 -5.18
CA PHE A 120 9.88 -8.33 -4.91
C PHE A 120 9.71 -8.66 -3.43
N PHE A 121 9.24 -9.87 -3.12
CA PHE A 121 9.01 -10.33 -1.76
C PHE A 121 9.16 -11.84 -1.64
N CYS A 122 9.31 -12.33 -0.41
CA CYS A 122 9.38 -13.77 -0.15
C CYS A 122 7.99 -14.34 0.12
N GLN A 123 7.59 -15.38 -0.60
CA GLN A 123 6.37 -16.13 -0.35
C GLN A 123 6.62 -17.62 -0.56
N SER A 124 6.18 -18.43 0.39
CA SER A 124 6.33 -19.90 0.36
C SER A 124 7.78 -20.42 0.25
N GLY A 125 8.77 -19.59 0.58
CA GLY A 125 10.19 -19.95 0.48
C GLY A 125 10.88 -19.41 -0.76
N ASP A 126 10.13 -18.88 -1.73
CA ASP A 126 10.64 -18.42 -3.01
C ASP A 126 10.55 -16.89 -3.16
N VAL A 127 11.23 -16.33 -4.17
CA VAL A 127 11.09 -14.91 -4.52
C VAL A 127 9.91 -14.75 -5.49
N TRP A 128 8.98 -13.88 -5.12
CA TRP A 128 7.83 -13.50 -5.92
C TRP A 128 7.94 -12.06 -6.39
N HIS A 129 7.46 -11.81 -7.60
CA HIS A 129 7.39 -10.51 -8.24
C HIS A 129 5.94 -10.06 -8.30
N GLN A 130 5.64 -8.92 -7.69
CA GLN A 130 4.35 -8.24 -7.80
C GLN A 130 4.51 -7.03 -8.72
N VAL A 131 3.61 -6.94 -9.69
CA VAL A 131 3.49 -5.78 -10.57
C VAL A 131 2.15 -5.12 -10.30
N ASN A 132 2.16 -3.82 -10.02
CA ASN A 132 0.95 -3.00 -9.95
C ASN A 132 0.89 -2.11 -11.18
N ASN A 133 -0.12 -2.34 -12.02
CA ASN A 133 -0.40 -1.54 -13.19
C ASN A 133 -1.46 -0.48 -12.83
N PRO A 134 -1.14 0.82 -12.90
CA PRO A 134 -2.12 1.88 -12.69
C PRO A 134 -3.17 1.86 -13.81
N GLU A 135 -4.43 1.98 -13.43
CA GLU A 135 -5.57 1.97 -14.35
C GLU A 135 -6.56 3.07 -14.00
N CYS A 136 -6.91 3.90 -15.00
CA CYS A 136 -8.02 4.83 -14.88
C CYS A 136 -9.34 4.10 -15.12
N ASN A 137 -10.23 4.10 -14.14
CA ASN A 137 -11.52 3.45 -14.27
C ASN A 137 -12.56 4.34 -15.00
N PRO A 138 -13.72 3.79 -15.44
CA PRO A 138 -14.75 4.57 -16.12
C PRO A 138 -15.39 5.71 -15.30
N ASN A 139 -15.11 5.80 -14.00
CA ASN A 139 -15.53 6.90 -13.13
C ASN A 139 -14.41 7.94 -12.93
N ASN A 140 -13.37 7.92 -13.76
CA ASN A 140 -12.23 8.84 -13.71
C ASN A 140 -11.48 8.80 -12.36
N GLN A 141 -11.39 7.61 -11.76
CA GLN A 141 -10.63 7.37 -10.53
C GLN A 141 -9.45 6.44 -10.80
N CYS A 142 -8.33 6.73 -10.14
CA CYS A 142 -7.13 5.91 -10.25
C CYS A 142 -7.25 4.65 -9.39
N THR A 143 -6.99 3.52 -10.04
CA THR A 143 -6.99 2.19 -9.41
C THR A 143 -5.73 1.44 -9.80
N PHE A 144 -5.50 0.28 -9.19
CA PHE A 144 -4.38 -0.59 -9.53
C PHE A 144 -4.87 -1.98 -9.85
N ASN A 145 -4.33 -2.54 -10.93
CA ASN A 145 -4.45 -3.94 -11.26
C ASN A 145 -3.15 -4.64 -10.90
N SER A 146 -3.19 -5.50 -9.90
CA SER A 146 -2.01 -6.19 -9.35
C SER A 146 -2.00 -7.66 -9.74
N PHE A 147 -0.86 -8.15 -10.21
CA PHE A 147 -0.62 -9.58 -10.36
C PHE A 147 0.70 -9.98 -9.72
N GLU A 148 0.78 -11.25 -9.34
CA GLU A 148 1.95 -11.85 -8.69
C GLU A 148 2.40 -13.06 -9.50
N GLU A 149 3.70 -13.17 -9.72
CA GLU A 149 4.32 -14.29 -10.40
C GLU A 149 5.56 -14.78 -9.64
N LEU A 150 5.86 -16.08 -9.77
CA LEU A 150 7.09 -16.64 -9.24
C LEU A 150 8.27 -16.11 -10.04
N PHE A 151 9.19 -15.41 -9.36
CA PHE A 151 10.38 -14.85 -9.99
C PHE A 151 11.56 -15.81 -9.94
N GLU A 152 11.83 -16.38 -8.76
CA GLU A 152 12.96 -17.29 -8.54
C GLU A 152 12.57 -18.36 -7.51
N ASP A 153 12.77 -19.63 -7.89
CA ASP A 153 12.63 -20.79 -7.00
C ASP A 153 13.90 -20.92 -6.14
N CYS A 154 13.74 -20.84 -4.81
CA CYS A 154 14.84 -20.84 -3.88
C CYS A 154 15.00 -22.19 -3.19
N GLN A 155 16.05 -22.93 -3.56
CA GLN A 155 16.38 -24.21 -2.94
C GLN A 155 16.52 -24.15 -1.41
N TYR A 156 17.05 -23.04 -0.87
CA TYR A 156 17.35 -22.88 0.56
C TYR A 156 16.45 -21.85 1.25
N GLY A 157 15.36 -21.44 0.61
CA GLY A 157 14.46 -20.41 1.11
C GLY A 157 14.84 -19.00 0.68
N CYS A 158 13.99 -18.03 1.04
CA CYS A 158 14.09 -16.63 0.66
C CYS A 158 14.19 -15.73 1.89
N ASN A 159 15.03 -14.70 1.83
CA ASN A 159 15.11 -13.63 2.82
C ASN A 159 15.26 -12.26 2.12
N ASN A 160 14.53 -11.25 2.58
CA ASN A 160 14.59 -9.88 2.03
C ASN A 160 14.47 -9.83 0.49
N ALA A 161 13.52 -10.59 -0.06
CA ALA A 161 13.26 -10.70 -1.50
C ALA A 161 14.42 -11.27 -2.33
N GLN A 162 15.30 -12.06 -1.71
CA GLN A 162 16.42 -12.72 -2.37
C GLN A 162 16.51 -14.18 -1.92
N CYS A 163 16.93 -15.07 -2.83
CA CYS A 163 17.22 -16.45 -2.44
C CYS A 163 18.41 -16.52 -1.50
N ILE A 164 18.27 -17.35 -0.47
CA ILE A 164 19.38 -17.73 0.39
C ILE A 164 20.34 -18.59 -0.45
N SER A 165 21.57 -18.14 -0.60
CA SER A 165 22.63 -18.94 -1.22
C SER A 165 22.96 -20.16 -0.37
N GLN A 166 23.52 -21.20 -1.00
CA GLN A 166 23.94 -22.42 -0.30
C GLN A 166 24.79 -22.06 0.92
N ILE A 167 24.30 -22.46 2.10
CA ILE A 167 25.09 -22.41 3.34
C ILE A 167 26.25 -23.39 3.15
N SER A 168 27.48 -22.89 3.06
CA SER A 168 28.68 -23.74 2.90
C SER A 168 28.97 -24.57 4.15
N CYS A 169 28.65 -24.06 5.34
CA CYS A 169 28.78 -24.81 6.59
C CYS A 169 27.80 -24.31 7.66
N SER A 170 27.24 -25.24 8.44
CA SER A 170 26.41 -24.96 9.61
C SER A 170 27.11 -25.28 10.94
N SER A 171 28.20 -26.05 10.86
CA SER A 171 29.12 -26.36 11.94
C SER A 171 30.50 -26.75 11.37
N ASP A 172 31.52 -26.86 12.22
CA ASP A 172 32.86 -27.32 11.81
C ASP A 172 32.86 -28.74 11.20
N ASN A 173 31.85 -29.56 11.50
CA ASN A 173 31.71 -30.90 10.94
C ASN A 173 31.30 -30.90 9.47
N ASP A 174 30.76 -29.80 8.96
CA ASP A 174 30.40 -29.65 7.54
C ASP A 174 31.62 -29.27 6.70
N CYS A 175 32.73 -28.91 7.34
CA CYS A 175 34.00 -28.58 6.69
C CYS A 175 34.83 -29.85 6.37
N PRO A 176 35.85 -29.74 5.50
CA PRO A 176 36.75 -30.85 5.22
C PRO A 176 37.35 -31.44 6.50
N SER A 177 37.52 -32.76 6.54
CA SER A 177 38.16 -33.42 7.67
C SER A 177 39.61 -32.94 7.83
N PRO A 178 40.12 -32.83 9.08
CA PRO A 178 41.48 -32.38 9.32
C PRO A 178 42.49 -33.32 8.66
N THR A 179 43.55 -32.74 8.12
CA THR A 179 44.62 -33.47 7.43
C THR A 179 45.99 -33.08 7.98
N ASN A 180 46.97 -33.96 7.80
CA ASN A 180 48.36 -33.65 8.13
C ASN A 180 49.17 -33.56 6.82
N SER A 181 50.13 -32.65 6.78
CA SER A 181 51.14 -32.63 5.73
C SER A 181 52.09 -33.83 5.84
N ASP A 182 52.90 -34.03 4.82
CA ASP A 182 54.10 -34.84 4.94
C ASP A 182 55.08 -34.22 5.95
N ASN A 183 55.93 -35.06 6.54
CA ASN A 183 56.97 -34.60 7.46
C ASN A 183 58.03 -33.76 6.72
N PHE A 184 58.48 -32.69 7.35
CA PHE A 184 59.59 -31.85 6.87
C PHE A 184 60.50 -31.43 8.04
N CYS A 185 61.66 -30.87 7.71
CA CYS A 185 62.63 -30.43 8.72
C CYS A 185 62.44 -28.96 9.06
N PHE A 186 62.38 -28.64 10.35
CA PHE A 186 62.35 -27.27 10.85
C PHE A 186 63.17 -27.18 12.14
N ASN A 187 64.14 -26.26 12.19
CA ASN A 187 65.08 -26.11 13.30
C ASN A 187 65.74 -27.44 13.74
N ASP A 188 66.27 -28.20 12.78
CA ASP A 188 66.92 -29.51 12.97
C ASP A 188 66.05 -30.64 13.52
N ASP A 189 64.76 -30.39 13.77
CA ASP A 189 63.78 -31.38 14.19
C ASP A 189 62.81 -31.77 13.05
N VAL A 190 62.17 -32.93 13.18
CA VAL A 190 61.11 -33.36 12.26
C VAL A 190 59.78 -32.79 12.73
N VAL A 191 59.14 -32.00 11.87
CA VAL A 191 57.83 -31.40 12.13
C VAL A 191 56.85 -31.77 11.02
N ARG A 192 55.55 -31.52 11.28
CA ARG A 192 54.49 -31.57 10.27
C ARG A 192 53.49 -30.45 10.50
N GLU A 193 52.74 -30.12 9.47
CA GLU A 193 51.60 -29.22 9.58
C GLU A 193 50.33 -30.03 9.82
N ASN A 194 49.55 -29.62 10.81
CA ASN A 194 48.18 -30.04 11.03
C ASN A 194 47.25 -28.97 10.45
N ILE A 195 46.44 -29.37 9.48
CA ILE A 195 45.50 -28.51 8.78
C ILE A 195 44.10 -28.84 9.28
N ASP A 196 43.48 -27.89 9.95
CA ASP A 196 42.09 -27.96 10.38
C ASP A 196 41.24 -26.90 9.66
N TYR A 197 39.92 -27.03 9.79
CA TYR A 197 38.96 -26.11 9.21
C TYR A 197 37.92 -25.71 10.26
N THR A 198 37.61 -24.43 10.33
CA THR A 198 36.57 -23.87 11.20
C THR A 198 35.50 -23.20 10.34
N CYS A 199 34.24 -23.44 10.68
CA CYS A 199 33.12 -22.80 10.01
C CYS A 199 32.95 -21.36 10.52
N ILE A 200 33.07 -20.41 9.62
CA ILE A 200 32.85 -18.98 9.91
C ILE A 200 31.42 -18.62 9.53
N TYR A 201 30.74 -17.85 10.39
CA TYR A 201 29.31 -17.49 10.28
C TYR A 201 28.37 -18.70 10.05
N PRO A 202 28.41 -19.71 10.93
CA PRO A 202 27.66 -20.95 10.75
C PRO A 202 26.16 -20.71 10.55
N GLY A 203 25.59 -21.39 9.57
CA GLY A 203 24.14 -21.35 9.30
C GLY A 203 23.66 -20.08 8.62
N THR A 204 24.57 -19.23 8.13
CA THR A 204 24.24 -18.01 7.36
C THR A 204 24.58 -18.17 5.88
N PRO A 205 23.97 -17.37 4.98
CA PRO A 205 24.36 -17.34 3.56
C PRO A 205 25.83 -16.91 3.35
N ALA A 206 26.45 -16.25 4.35
CA ALA A 206 27.84 -15.83 4.32
C ALA A 206 28.81 -16.88 4.91
N SER A 207 28.31 -18.07 5.25
CA SER A 207 29.13 -19.11 5.86
C SER A 207 30.27 -19.57 4.92
N TYR A 208 31.46 -19.82 5.47
CA TYR A 208 32.57 -20.45 4.73
C TYR A 208 33.50 -21.20 5.69
N CYS A 209 34.19 -22.23 5.18
CA CYS A 209 35.20 -22.96 5.95
C CYS A 209 36.56 -22.25 5.87
N GLN A 210 37.01 -21.69 6.99
CA GLN A 210 38.34 -21.10 7.12
C GLN A 210 39.35 -22.18 7.48
N GLN A 211 40.45 -22.25 6.73
CA GLN A 211 41.56 -23.16 7.03
C GLN A 211 42.45 -22.57 8.13
N ASN A 212 42.84 -23.37 9.12
CA ASN A 212 43.96 -23.05 10.02
C ASN A 212 45.04 -24.13 9.92
N THR A 213 46.29 -23.68 9.97
CA THR A 213 47.46 -24.55 9.89
C THR A 213 48.31 -24.35 11.14
N GLN A 214 48.63 -25.43 11.85
CA GLN A 214 49.50 -25.41 13.03
C GLN A 214 50.66 -26.39 12.85
N GLN A 215 51.86 -25.97 13.25
CA GLN A 215 53.03 -26.83 13.21
C GLN A 215 53.10 -27.71 14.47
N GLU A 216 53.27 -29.01 14.28
CA GLU A 216 53.44 -30.00 15.34
C GLU A 216 54.83 -30.62 15.25
N LEU A 217 55.55 -30.67 16.38
CA LEU A 217 56.81 -31.40 16.50
C LEU A 217 56.52 -32.91 16.50
N VAL A 218 57.09 -33.62 15.53
CA VAL A 218 56.93 -35.08 15.39
C VAL A 218 58.05 -35.82 16.12
N GLU A 219 59.29 -35.39 15.94
CA GLU A 219 60.48 -36.00 16.52
C GLU A 219 61.57 -34.94 16.68
N SER A 220 62.22 -34.90 17.84
CA SER A 220 63.39 -34.06 18.04
C SER A 220 64.66 -34.84 17.72
N CYS A 221 65.54 -34.26 16.90
CA CYS A 221 66.76 -34.92 16.46
C CYS A 221 67.97 -34.50 17.31
N ASP A 222 68.82 -35.46 17.65
CA ASP A 222 70.04 -35.20 18.44
C ASP A 222 71.15 -34.50 17.61
N ASP A 223 71.19 -34.73 16.29
CA ASP A 223 72.21 -34.22 15.38
C ASP A 223 71.61 -33.33 14.26
N GLU A 224 70.97 -33.92 13.25
CA GLU A 224 70.46 -33.20 12.08
C GLU A 224 69.20 -33.86 11.50
N CYS A 225 68.23 -33.05 11.06
CA CYS A 225 67.09 -33.51 10.25
C CYS A 225 67.37 -33.30 8.76
N SER A 226 67.15 -34.34 7.95
CA SER A 226 67.20 -34.23 6.49
C SER A 226 66.07 -35.03 5.82
N ASN A 227 65.38 -34.39 4.87
CA ASN A 227 64.22 -34.93 4.13
C ASN A 227 63.09 -35.45 5.05
N GLY A 228 62.78 -34.72 6.14
CA GLY A 228 61.69 -35.03 7.05
C GLY A 228 61.94 -36.24 7.96
N LYS A 229 63.22 -36.57 8.22
CA LYS A 229 63.66 -37.64 9.12
C LYS A 229 64.94 -37.23 9.84
N CYS A 230 65.07 -37.65 11.10
CA CYS A 230 66.34 -37.57 11.81
C CYS A 230 67.37 -38.47 11.12
N VAL A 231 68.57 -37.93 10.89
CA VAL A 231 69.69 -38.69 10.36
C VAL A 231 70.65 -38.97 11.50
N ASP A 232 70.61 -40.20 12.02
CA ASP A 232 71.66 -40.68 12.91
C ASP A 232 72.95 -40.80 12.10
N ASP A 233 73.94 -39.96 12.40
CA ASP A 233 75.25 -40.06 11.78
C ASP A 233 75.97 -41.30 12.34
N ASN A 234 75.59 -42.47 11.81
CA ASN A 234 76.22 -43.76 12.08
C ASN A 234 77.67 -43.83 11.57
N ASN A 235 78.27 -42.68 11.22
CA ASN A 235 79.67 -42.54 10.88
C ASN A 235 80.50 -41.73 11.89
N LYS A 236 80.06 -41.65 13.15
CA LYS A 236 80.94 -41.25 14.26
C LYS A 236 81.16 -42.36 15.29
N LYS A 237 81.71 -43.50 14.83
CA LYS A 237 82.60 -44.31 15.69
C LYS A 237 83.97 -43.62 15.79
N THR A 238 84.02 -42.49 16.50
CA THR A 238 85.20 -42.16 17.30
C THR A 238 84.78 -41.97 18.75
N SER A 239 84.97 -43.06 19.49
CA SER A 239 85.50 -43.07 20.85
C SER A 239 85.03 -42.00 21.83
N ARG A 240 84.19 -42.45 22.78
CA ARG A 240 84.21 -42.13 24.22
C ARG A 240 84.49 -40.67 24.63
N GLY A 241 83.44 -40.05 25.16
CA GLY A 241 83.52 -39.00 26.18
C GLY A 241 82.13 -38.38 26.31
N GLY A 242 81.24 -38.83 27.19
CA GLY A 242 81.50 -38.83 28.63
C GLY A 242 81.66 -37.38 29.11
N ILE A 243 80.52 -36.67 29.21
CA ILE A 243 80.21 -35.46 29.99
C ILE A 243 81.30 -34.36 30.02
N ARG A 244 80.94 -33.18 29.51
CA ARG A 244 81.40 -31.92 30.12
C ARG A 244 80.20 -31.06 30.48
N ASN A 245 79.90 -31.09 31.76
CA ASN A 245 79.26 -30.07 32.60
C ASN A 245 78.16 -29.18 32.01
N PHE A 246 76.99 -29.36 32.61
CA PHE A 246 76.11 -28.32 33.15
C PHE A 246 76.93 -27.12 33.67
N ASN A 247 76.65 -25.91 33.18
CA ASN A 247 77.23 -24.59 33.55
C ASN A 247 78.30 -24.01 32.63
N ASP A 248 78.05 -23.86 31.33
CA ASP A 248 78.59 -22.71 30.60
C ASP A 248 77.76 -22.43 29.34
N LEU A 249 77.25 -21.18 29.29
CA LEU A 249 76.62 -20.44 28.19
C LEU A 249 75.11 -20.65 27.99
N ASP A 250 74.28 -19.62 27.85
CA ASP A 250 74.25 -18.27 28.41
C ASP A 250 72.75 -17.88 28.26
N PRO A 251 72.12 -17.20 29.22
CA PRO A 251 70.71 -16.84 29.12
C PRO A 251 70.58 -15.60 28.24
N LEU A 252 69.82 -15.65 27.14
CA LEU A 252 69.12 -14.51 26.50
C LEU A 252 68.65 -14.93 25.09
N PHE A 253 67.34 -15.06 24.91
CA PHE A 253 66.54 -14.25 23.98
C PHE A 253 65.09 -14.79 24.00
N PHE A 254 64.32 -14.32 24.99
CA PHE A 254 62.87 -14.23 24.83
C PHE A 254 62.63 -12.97 23.98
N GLU A 255 62.49 -13.14 22.67
CA GLU A 255 61.79 -12.13 21.89
C GLU A 255 60.30 -12.46 21.97
N LYS A 256 59.63 -11.67 22.79
CA LYS A 256 58.20 -11.62 22.97
C LYS A 256 57.60 -11.07 21.69
N GLU A 257 57.15 -11.93 20.79
CA GLU A 257 56.27 -11.49 19.71
C GLU A 257 54.89 -11.21 20.29
N GLU A 258 54.55 -9.93 20.30
CA GLU A 258 53.20 -9.45 20.60
C GLU A 258 52.25 -9.90 19.49
N PRO A 259 51.00 -10.31 19.80
CA PRO A 259 50.01 -10.50 18.76
C PRO A 259 49.73 -9.14 18.11
N GLN A 260 50.06 -9.02 16.82
CA GLN A 260 49.60 -7.89 16.01
C GLN A 260 48.08 -7.99 15.86
N THR A 261 47.38 -7.34 16.78
CA THR A 261 45.97 -7.04 16.63
C THR A 261 45.82 -6.03 15.50
N PHE A 262 45.47 -6.50 14.30
CA PHE A 262 44.99 -5.63 13.23
C PHE A 262 43.58 -5.18 13.59
N GLY A 263 43.48 -4.12 14.39
CA GLY A 263 42.24 -3.43 14.68
C GLY A 263 41.75 -2.74 13.41
N VAL A 264 40.85 -3.40 12.67
CA VAL A 264 40.01 -2.70 11.69
C VAL A 264 39.01 -1.87 12.49
N VAL A 265 39.27 -0.57 12.56
CA VAL A 265 38.29 0.43 13.01
C VAL A 265 37.21 0.50 11.93
N ILE A 266 36.14 -0.27 12.09
CA ILE A 266 34.88 -0.04 11.39
C ILE A 266 34.17 1.06 12.18
N PRO A 267 33.89 2.25 11.61
CA PRO A 267 33.03 3.23 12.27
C PRO A 267 31.64 2.63 12.45
N ALA A 268 31.07 2.81 13.64
CA ALA A 268 29.71 2.41 13.97
C ALA A 268 28.74 2.95 12.90
N TYR A 269 28.13 2.05 12.13
CA TYR A 269 26.93 2.40 11.39
C TYR A 269 25.81 2.39 12.42
N GLU A 270 25.30 3.58 12.68
CA GLU A 270 24.12 3.81 13.49
C GLU A 270 22.91 3.39 12.64
N SER A 271 22.52 2.12 12.73
CA SER A 271 21.19 1.72 12.28
C SER A 271 20.19 2.22 13.32
N ASN A 272 19.72 3.44 13.07
CA ASN A 272 18.43 3.93 13.47
C ASN A 272 17.32 2.96 13.02
N GLU A 273 17.12 1.91 13.82
CA GLU A 273 15.87 1.15 13.83
C GLU A 273 14.75 2.12 14.21
N THR A 274 14.13 2.68 13.18
CA THR A 274 12.82 3.32 13.34
C THR A 274 11.85 2.16 13.56
N THR A 275 11.52 1.96 14.84
CA THR A 275 10.42 1.11 15.28
C THR A 275 9.12 1.62 14.67
N SER A 276 8.77 1.13 13.48
CA SER A 276 7.41 1.22 12.95
C SER A 276 6.65 -0.02 13.39
N SER A 277 6.23 -0.02 14.65
CA SER A 277 5.14 -0.87 15.09
C SER A 277 3.84 -0.33 14.46
N VAL A 278 3.54 -0.73 13.22
CA VAL A 278 2.14 -0.74 12.79
C VAL A 278 1.52 -1.95 13.45
N ALA A 279 1.08 -1.75 14.70
CA ALA A 279 0.03 -2.55 15.26
C ALA A 279 -1.14 -2.49 14.27
N LYS A 280 -1.41 -3.60 13.57
CA LYS A 280 -2.72 -3.82 12.95
C LYS A 280 -3.73 -3.81 14.10
N THR A 281 -4.28 -2.64 14.41
CA THR A 281 -5.54 -2.56 15.12
C THR A 281 -6.57 -3.20 14.20
N SER A 282 -6.89 -4.46 14.50
CA SER A 282 -8.09 -5.13 14.04
C SER A 282 -9.27 -4.24 14.42
N SER A 283 -9.73 -3.47 13.44
CA SER A 283 -10.87 -2.59 13.58
C SER A 283 -12.12 -3.45 13.44
N ASN A 284 -12.81 -3.66 14.57
CA ASN A 284 -14.09 -4.36 14.69
C ASN A 284 -15.26 -3.57 14.04
N ASN A 285 -15.06 -3.03 12.84
CA ASN A 285 -16.08 -2.24 12.12
C ASN A 285 -17.12 -3.13 11.42
N GLY A 286 -16.89 -4.44 11.33
CA GLY A 286 -17.85 -5.39 10.74
C GLY A 286 -19.04 -5.75 11.64
N LEU A 287 -18.93 -5.58 12.97
CA LEU A 287 -20.01 -5.95 13.90
C LEU A 287 -21.19 -4.95 13.91
N TRP A 288 -20.94 -3.67 13.62
CA TRP A 288 -22.01 -2.67 13.57
C TRP A 288 -22.96 -2.91 12.40
N ILE A 289 -22.43 -3.30 11.24
CA ILE A 289 -23.24 -3.58 10.04
C ILE A 289 -24.17 -4.78 10.29
N LEU A 290 -23.68 -5.83 10.96
CA LEU A 290 -24.50 -6.99 11.32
C LEU A 290 -25.62 -6.65 12.32
N PHE A 291 -25.38 -5.70 13.24
CA PHE A 291 -26.41 -5.22 14.17
C PHE A 291 -27.55 -4.49 13.45
N TRP A 292 -27.23 -3.61 12.50
CA TRP A 292 -28.23 -2.89 11.70
C TRP A 292 -29.02 -3.82 10.77
N LEU A 293 -28.35 -4.82 10.17
CA LEU A 293 -29.03 -5.83 9.36
C LEU A 293 -30.03 -6.66 10.17
N LEU A 294 -29.67 -7.05 11.41
CA LEU A 294 -30.57 -7.79 12.30
C LEU A 294 -31.78 -6.95 12.71
N LEU A 295 -31.58 -5.66 13.00
CA LEU A 295 -32.66 -4.74 13.38
C LEU A 295 -33.65 -4.53 12.23
N PHE A 296 -33.14 -4.38 11.01
CA PHE A 296 -33.98 -4.27 9.81
C PHE A 296 -34.82 -5.53 9.56
N LEU A 297 -34.23 -6.71 9.75
CA LEU A 297 -34.91 -8.00 9.57
C LEU A 297 -36.04 -8.20 10.60
N ILE A 298 -35.82 -7.80 11.86
CA ILE A 298 -36.86 -7.80 12.90
C ILE A 298 -38.01 -6.86 12.53
N LEU A 299 -37.71 -5.68 11.98
CA LEU A 299 -38.73 -4.69 11.60
C LEU A 299 -39.61 -5.21 10.46
N ILE A 300 -39.02 -5.88 9.47
CA ILE A 300 -39.76 -6.57 8.40
C ILE A 300 -40.68 -7.65 8.98
N LEU A 301 -40.20 -8.49 9.90
CA LEU A 301 -41.01 -9.54 10.52
C LEU A 301 -42.18 -8.98 11.31
N LEU A 302 -42.00 -7.85 12.02
CA LEU A 302 -43.08 -7.17 12.74
C LEU A 302 -44.14 -6.62 11.77
N VAL A 303 -43.73 -6.01 10.66
CA VAL A 303 -44.66 -5.53 9.63
C VAL A 303 -45.44 -6.70 9.02
N LEU A 304 -44.78 -7.81 8.68
CA LEU A 304 -45.44 -9.02 8.18
C LEU A 304 -46.42 -9.62 9.20
N LEU A 305 -46.07 -9.60 10.48
CA LEU A 305 -46.93 -10.08 11.56
C LEU A 305 -48.15 -9.18 11.73
N VAL A 306 -48.00 -7.85 11.66
CA VAL A 306 -49.12 -6.91 11.67
C VAL A 306 -50.02 -7.14 10.47
N VAL A 307 -49.46 -7.25 9.26
CA VAL A 307 -50.22 -7.54 8.03
C VAL A 307 -50.98 -8.86 8.16
N TYR A 308 -50.32 -9.90 8.67
CA TYR A 308 -50.94 -11.21 8.91
C TYR A 308 -52.10 -11.12 9.92
N LEU A 309 -51.92 -10.40 11.03
CA LEU A 309 -52.97 -10.22 12.04
C LEU A 309 -54.12 -9.34 11.53
N THR A 310 -53.85 -8.32 10.71
CA THR A 310 -54.89 -7.50 10.07
C THR A 310 -55.67 -8.25 8.99
N ARG A 311 -55.06 -9.25 8.36
CA ARG A 311 -55.71 -10.11 7.35
C ARG A 311 -56.52 -11.25 7.97
N ARG A 312 -56.26 -11.57 9.24
CA ARG A 312 -56.97 -12.62 10.01
C ARG A 312 -58.16 -12.08 10.81
N ARG A 313 -58.28 -10.76 10.98
CA ARG A 313 -59.51 -10.09 11.45
C ARG A 313 -60.42 -9.78 10.27
#